data_AF-A0A964YSF9-F1
#
_entry.id   AF-A0A964YSF9-F1
#
_cell.length_a   1.000
_cell.length_b   1.000
_cell.length_c   1.000
_cell.angle_alpha   90.00
_cell.angle_beta   90.00
_cell.angle_gamma   90.00
#
_symmetry.space_group_name_H-M   'P 1'
#
loop_
_entity.id
_entity.type
_entity.pdbx_description
1 polymer ?
#
loop_
_entity_poly.entity_id
_entity_poly.type
_entity_poly.pdbx_seq_one_letter_code
_entity_poly.pdbx_strand_id
1 'polypeptide(L)'
;MKRVIVYGTFLCSIFFLSSCFKVIQLGKLNMISNRNIESKADYVLLKNYAGGDIKEIKKALKKTKASSLDQAVDETVKNVAGGEFLKNVKVYGIKKKDKLYLYVEGDVWGLNDNISYRGFKLGDIVQWKDVTGYKKGVITGLTDSEKCMVKEEGAEFSVPMKYINIIKVNE
;
A
#
# COMPACT_ATOMS: atom_id res chain seq x y z
N MET A 1 11.23 -18.45 66.02
CA MET A 1 11.81 -18.29 64.68
C MET A 1 10.74 -17.74 63.74
N LYS A 2 10.85 -16.46 63.37
CA LYS A 2 9.87 -15.73 62.54
C LYS A 2 10.05 -16.13 61.07
N ARG A 3 9.06 -16.77 60.46
CA ARG A 3 9.00 -16.94 59.00
C ARG A 3 8.32 -15.72 58.41
N VAL A 4 9.13 -14.79 57.93
CA VAL A 4 8.64 -13.59 57.22
C VAL A 4 8.27 -14.00 55.80
N ILE A 5 7.07 -13.58 55.45
CA ILE A 5 6.32 -13.76 54.21
C ILE A 5 7.14 -13.23 53.02
N VAL A 6 7.48 -14.11 52.07
CA VAL A 6 8.06 -13.74 50.77
C VAL A 6 7.13 -14.24 49.67
N TYR A 7 6.03 -13.52 49.43
CA TYR A 7 5.24 -13.62 48.19
C TYR A 7 4.53 -12.28 47.95
N GLY A 8 5.32 -11.21 47.85
CA GLY A 8 4.81 -9.88 47.60
C GLY A 8 5.80 -9.14 46.74
N THR A 9 5.83 -9.43 45.43
CA THR A 9 6.38 -8.59 44.32
C THR A 9 6.42 -9.40 43.01
N PHE A 10 5.26 -9.88 42.53
CA PHE A 10 5.12 -10.34 41.14
C PHE A 10 3.88 -9.70 40.52
N LEU A 11 3.75 -8.38 40.63
CA LEU A 11 2.55 -7.68 40.15
C LEU A 11 2.84 -6.20 39.83
N CYS A 12 3.85 -5.90 39.00
CA CYS A 12 4.05 -4.49 38.56
C CYS A 12 4.91 -4.26 37.30
N SER A 13 4.94 -5.20 36.34
CA SER A 13 5.74 -5.02 35.11
C SER A 13 4.95 -5.22 33.82
N ILE A 14 3.68 -4.79 33.82
CA ILE A 14 2.96 -4.46 32.57
C ILE A 14 2.65 -2.97 32.62
N PHE A 15 3.71 -2.15 32.61
CA PHE A 15 3.58 -0.78 32.13
C PHE A 15 3.28 -0.89 30.64
N PHE A 16 1.98 -0.88 30.32
CA PHE A 16 1.48 -0.69 28.98
C PHE A 16 2.14 0.56 28.40
N LEU A 17 3.15 0.37 27.53
CA LEU A 17 3.57 1.40 26.59
C LEU A 17 2.42 1.60 25.60
N SER A 18 1.37 2.27 26.05
CA SER A 18 0.41 2.91 25.17
C SER A 18 1.20 3.99 24.43
N SER A 19 1.70 3.64 23.25
CA SER A 19 2.36 4.62 22.41
C SER A 19 1.30 5.63 21.99
N CYS A 20 1.26 6.75 22.72
CA CYS A 20 0.31 7.82 22.49
C CYS A 20 0.67 8.48 21.15
N PHE A 21 -0.10 8.16 20.11
CA PHE A 21 -0.02 8.86 18.82
C PHE A 21 -1.24 9.75 18.69
N LYS A 22 -1.02 11.00 18.27
CA LYS A 22 -2.09 11.95 18.00
C LYS A 22 -2.30 12.01 16.50
N VAL A 23 -3.50 11.66 16.05
CA VAL A 23 -3.93 11.86 14.66
C VAL A 23 -4.68 13.19 14.61
N ILE A 24 -4.27 14.07 13.70
CA ILE A 24 -4.92 15.36 13.42
C ILE A 24 -5.29 15.40 11.95
N GLN A 25 -6.50 15.84 11.61
CA GLN A 25 -6.84 16.12 10.22
C GLN A 25 -6.26 17.49 9.87
N LEU A 26 -5.38 17.55 8.87
CA LEU A 26 -4.73 18.77 8.43
C LEU A 26 -5.57 19.53 7.40
N GLY A 27 -6.36 18.81 6.60
CA GLY A 27 -7.21 19.44 5.60
C GLY A 27 -8.02 18.46 4.78
N LYS A 28 -8.91 19.02 3.96
CA LYS A 28 -9.69 18.33 2.94
C LYS A 28 -9.46 19.03 1.61
N LEU A 29 -9.26 18.27 0.55
CA LEU A 29 -9.01 18.78 -0.80
C LEU A 29 -9.95 18.10 -1.78
N ASN A 30 -10.41 18.83 -2.79
CA ASN A 30 -11.21 18.23 -3.86
C ASN A 30 -10.35 17.30 -4.72
N MET A 31 -9.09 17.65 -4.92
CA MET A 31 -8.15 16.89 -5.74
C MET A 31 -6.70 17.16 -5.28
N ILE A 32 -5.83 16.15 -5.36
CA ILE A 32 -4.38 16.30 -5.24
C ILE A 32 -3.69 15.37 -6.25
N SER A 33 -2.61 15.86 -6.85
CA SER A 33 -1.78 15.11 -7.79
C SER A 33 -0.33 15.54 -7.66
N ASN A 34 0.58 14.59 -7.82
CA ASN A 34 2.02 14.84 -7.87
C ASN A 34 2.52 15.00 -9.33
N ARG A 35 1.62 14.89 -10.32
CA ARG A 35 1.92 14.98 -11.75
C ARG A 35 0.86 15.81 -12.47
N ASN A 36 1.19 16.31 -13.65
CA ASN A 36 0.25 17.03 -14.48
C ASN A 36 -0.92 16.12 -14.87
N ILE A 37 -2.13 16.66 -14.78
CA ILE A 37 -3.36 15.99 -15.19
C ILE A 37 -3.71 16.47 -16.59
N GLU A 38 -3.93 15.55 -17.52
CA GLU A 38 -4.34 15.87 -18.88
C GLU A 38 -5.84 16.15 -18.92
N SER A 39 -6.21 17.40 -19.18
CA SER A 39 -7.60 17.85 -19.18
C SER A 39 -8.53 17.10 -20.16
N LYS A 40 -7.97 16.52 -21.22
CA LYS A 40 -8.74 15.83 -22.28
C LYS A 40 -8.80 14.31 -22.11
N ALA A 41 -8.16 13.76 -21.09
CA ALA A 41 -8.11 12.32 -20.88
C ALA A 41 -9.33 11.84 -20.07
N ASP A 42 -9.87 10.67 -20.43
CA ASP A 42 -11.00 10.05 -19.75
C ASP A 42 -10.55 9.29 -18.51
N TYR A 43 -10.43 10.03 -17.40
CA TYR A 43 -10.12 9.43 -16.10
C TYR A 43 -11.35 8.79 -15.47
N VAL A 44 -11.20 7.54 -15.04
CA VAL A 44 -12.21 6.78 -14.32
C VAL A 44 -11.84 6.65 -12.85
N LEU A 45 -12.85 6.41 -12.02
CA LEU A 45 -12.67 6.03 -10.64
C LEU A 45 -12.14 4.59 -10.57
N LEU A 46 -10.95 4.41 -9.99
CA LEU A 46 -10.30 3.10 -9.87
C LEU A 46 -10.51 2.49 -8.48
N LYS A 47 -10.52 3.31 -7.42
CA LYS A 47 -10.72 2.84 -6.05
C LYS A 47 -11.28 3.94 -5.16
N ASN A 48 -12.36 3.64 -4.44
CA ASN A 48 -12.89 4.53 -3.40
C ASN A 48 -12.14 4.37 -2.08
N TYR A 49 -12.03 5.47 -1.32
CA TYR A 49 -11.48 5.48 0.03
C TYR A 49 -10.12 4.76 0.15
N ALA A 50 -9.25 4.92 -0.84
CA ALA A 50 -7.88 4.44 -0.75
C ALA A 50 -7.16 5.15 0.40
N GLY A 51 -6.37 4.39 1.15
CA GLY A 51 -5.88 4.80 2.47
C GLY A 51 -6.78 4.36 3.63
N GLY A 52 -8.02 3.91 3.40
CA GLY A 52 -8.83 3.29 4.45
C GLY A 52 -9.20 4.21 5.62
N ASP A 53 -9.87 3.63 6.61
CA ASP A 53 -10.47 4.37 7.73
C ASP A 53 -9.47 4.65 8.87
N ILE A 54 -9.80 5.53 9.82
CA ILE A 54 -8.96 5.94 10.95
C ILE A 54 -8.41 4.75 11.77
N LYS A 55 -9.15 3.63 11.83
CA LYS A 55 -8.67 2.39 12.46
C LYS A 55 -7.51 1.76 11.67
N GLU A 56 -7.53 1.87 10.35
CA GLU A 56 -6.45 1.44 9.46
C GLU A 56 -5.27 2.40 9.51
N ILE A 57 -5.49 3.71 9.70
CA ILE A 57 -4.40 4.68 9.92
C ILE A 57 -3.48 4.25 11.08
N LYS A 58 -4.06 3.74 12.17
CA LYS A 58 -3.29 3.22 13.32
C LYS A 58 -2.45 1.98 12.97
N LYS A 59 -2.94 1.12 12.07
CA LYS A 59 -2.18 -0.05 11.55
C LYS A 59 -1.16 0.40 10.51
N ALA A 60 -1.50 1.37 9.67
CA ALA A 60 -0.66 1.95 8.64
C ALA A 60 0.57 2.62 9.25
N LEU A 61 0.51 3.22 10.45
CA LEU A 61 1.68 3.73 11.17
C LEU A 61 2.80 2.72 11.46
N LYS A 62 2.50 1.41 11.43
CA LYS A 62 3.54 0.38 11.51
C LYS A 62 4.31 0.22 10.19
N LYS A 63 3.74 0.69 9.07
CA LYS A 63 4.22 0.48 7.70
C LYS A 63 4.57 1.80 6.98
N THR A 64 3.67 2.78 6.97
CA THR A 64 3.79 4.09 6.33
C THR A 64 4.72 5.00 7.12
N LYS A 65 5.75 5.51 6.44
CA LYS A 65 6.75 6.44 6.98
C LYS A 65 6.82 7.73 6.15
N ALA A 66 5.77 8.04 5.39
CA ALA A 66 5.72 9.23 4.56
C ALA A 66 5.96 10.49 5.40
N SER A 67 7.03 11.20 5.06
CA SER A 67 7.52 12.40 5.74
C SER A 67 7.15 13.68 5.01
N SER A 68 6.69 13.56 3.76
CA SER A 68 6.15 14.64 2.93
C SER A 68 4.78 14.29 2.37
N LEU A 69 4.03 15.31 1.95
CA LEU A 69 2.71 15.14 1.35
C LEU A 69 2.82 14.38 0.04
N ASP A 70 3.83 14.69 -0.79
CA ASP A 70 4.10 14.01 -2.05
C ASP A 70 4.30 12.50 -1.82
N GLN A 71 5.11 12.12 -0.82
CA GLN A 71 5.32 10.71 -0.48
C GLN A 71 4.01 10.01 -0.08
N ALA A 72 3.17 10.67 0.71
CA ALA A 72 1.90 10.09 1.16
C ALA A 72 0.91 9.93 -0.02
N VAL A 73 0.84 10.91 -0.92
CA VAL A 73 0.03 10.82 -2.14
C VAL A 73 0.54 9.70 -3.05
N ASP A 74 1.86 9.62 -3.27
CA ASP A 74 2.49 8.59 -4.08
C ASP A 74 2.22 7.19 -3.53
N GLU A 75 2.35 6.99 -2.21
CA GLU A 75 2.05 5.71 -1.56
C GLU A 75 0.57 5.32 -1.75
N THR A 76 -0.36 6.26 -1.62
CA THR A 76 -1.80 5.97 -1.78
C THR A 76 -2.16 5.67 -3.23
N VAL A 77 -1.66 6.46 -4.18
CA VAL A 77 -1.96 6.32 -5.61
C VAL A 77 -1.28 5.09 -6.21
N LYS A 78 0.02 4.86 -5.96
CA LYS A 78 0.77 3.73 -6.55
C LYS A 78 0.27 2.37 -6.11
N ASN A 79 -0.48 2.28 -5.01
CA ASN A 79 -1.12 1.05 -4.56
C ASN A 79 -2.42 0.72 -5.30
N VAL A 80 -2.78 1.51 -6.31
CA VAL A 80 -3.90 1.26 -7.21
C VAL A 80 -3.38 1.29 -8.65
N ALA A 81 -3.65 0.21 -9.38
CA ALA A 81 -3.16 0.00 -10.72
C ALA A 81 -3.77 1.05 -11.65
N GLY A 82 -2.94 1.72 -12.46
CA GLY A 82 -3.39 2.82 -13.31
C GLY A 82 -3.77 4.09 -12.56
N GLY A 83 -3.56 4.17 -11.23
CA GLY A 83 -3.82 5.35 -10.44
C GLY A 83 -2.90 6.51 -10.82
N GLU A 84 -3.49 7.69 -11.03
CA GLU A 84 -2.77 8.92 -11.40
C GLU A 84 -2.86 9.99 -10.32
N PHE A 85 -4.05 10.19 -9.74
CA PHE A 85 -4.30 11.23 -8.75
C PHE A 85 -5.44 10.84 -7.80
N LEU A 86 -5.66 11.67 -6.78
CA LEU A 86 -6.74 11.48 -5.82
C LEU A 86 -7.80 12.58 -5.93
N LYS A 87 -9.07 12.19 -5.76
CA LYS A 87 -10.20 13.10 -5.49
C LYS A 87 -10.76 12.87 -4.08
N ASN A 88 -11.55 13.82 -3.59
CA ASN A 88 -12.24 13.72 -2.29
C ASN A 88 -11.28 13.40 -1.13
N VAL A 89 -10.19 14.16 -1.08
CA VAL A 89 -9.01 13.83 -0.29
C VAL A 89 -9.11 14.36 1.13
N LYS A 90 -8.69 13.56 2.09
CA LYS A 90 -8.42 13.98 3.47
C LYS A 90 -6.95 13.76 3.78
N VAL A 91 -6.32 14.80 4.30
CA VAL A 91 -4.92 14.76 4.72
C VAL A 91 -4.88 14.70 6.24
N TYR A 92 -4.15 13.72 6.77
CA TYR A 92 -3.95 13.54 8.19
C TYR A 92 -2.47 13.68 8.55
N GLY A 93 -2.21 14.38 9.65
CA GLY A 93 -0.94 14.43 10.33
C GLY A 93 -0.97 13.46 11.49
N ILE A 94 0.07 12.64 11.61
CA ILE A 94 0.20 11.69 12.71
C ILE A 94 1.45 12.03 13.50
N LYS A 95 1.25 12.59 14.69
CA LYS A 95 2.34 12.97 15.58
C LYS A 95 2.73 11.79 16.46
N LYS A 96 4.00 11.39 16.36
CA LYS A 96 4.62 10.33 17.14
C LYS A 96 5.93 10.85 17.72
N LYS A 97 5.94 11.13 19.03
CA LYS A 97 7.03 11.87 19.69
C LYS A 97 7.25 13.20 18.95
N ASP A 98 8.47 13.49 18.53
CA ASP A 98 8.85 14.71 17.82
C ASP A 98 8.77 14.59 16.29
N LYS A 99 8.23 13.49 15.77
CA LYS A 99 8.06 13.27 14.33
C LYS A 99 6.60 13.42 13.92
N LEU A 100 6.39 14.09 12.79
CA LEU A 100 5.12 14.17 12.08
C LEU A 100 5.20 13.29 10.83
N TYR A 101 4.26 12.36 10.71
CA TYR A 101 4.06 11.57 9.49
C TYR A 101 2.79 12.04 8.81
N LEU A 102 2.75 11.93 7.49
CA LEU A 102 1.59 12.30 6.69
C LEU A 102 0.88 11.07 6.17
N TYR A 103 -0.44 11.16 6.11
CA TYR A 103 -1.30 10.12 5.61
C TYR A 103 -2.40 10.73 4.76
N VAL A 104 -2.68 10.12 3.63
CA VAL A 104 -3.66 10.63 2.67
C VAL A 104 -4.68 9.55 2.39
N GLU A 105 -5.95 9.90 2.62
CA GLU A 105 -7.12 9.12 2.24
C GLU A 105 -7.82 9.83 1.08
N GLY A 106 -8.30 9.08 0.09
CA GLY A 106 -9.10 9.64 -1.00
C GLY A 106 -9.49 8.61 -2.04
N ASP A 107 -10.21 9.05 -3.05
CA ASP A 107 -10.60 8.20 -4.18
C ASP A 107 -9.52 8.26 -5.24
N VAL A 108 -8.99 7.11 -5.69
CA VAL A 108 -7.99 7.06 -6.75
C VAL A 108 -8.67 7.10 -8.11
N TRP A 109 -8.23 8.05 -8.92
CA TRP A 109 -8.65 8.22 -10.31
C TRP A 109 -7.45 8.02 -11.23
N GLY A 110 -7.73 7.50 -12.42
CA GLY A 110 -6.70 7.18 -13.39
C GLY A 110 -7.28 6.73 -14.72
N LEU A 111 -6.42 6.32 -15.64
CA LEU A 111 -6.84 5.93 -16.99
C LEU A 111 -7.38 4.50 -16.96
N ASN A 112 -8.50 4.27 -17.64
CA ASN A 112 -9.08 2.93 -17.78
C ASN A 112 -8.24 2.03 -18.70
N ASP A 113 -7.52 2.65 -19.64
CA ASP A 113 -6.72 1.94 -20.63
C ASP A 113 -5.37 1.51 -20.05
N ASN A 114 -5.10 0.21 -20.12
CA ASN A 114 -3.82 -0.40 -19.71
C ASN A 114 -3.50 -0.24 -18.21
N ILE A 115 -4.48 -0.58 -17.35
CA ILE A 115 -4.25 -0.83 -15.92
C ILE A 115 -2.98 -1.69 -15.78
N SER A 116 -1.91 -1.07 -15.29
CA SER A 116 -0.61 -1.70 -15.17
C SER A 116 0.08 -1.30 -13.88
N TYR A 117 0.87 -2.22 -13.34
CA TYR A 117 1.83 -1.94 -12.28
C TYR A 117 3.22 -2.15 -12.83
N ARG A 118 4.08 -1.13 -12.73
CA ARG A 118 5.47 -1.19 -13.20
C ARG A 118 5.60 -1.62 -14.68
N GLY A 119 4.61 -1.29 -15.50
CA GLY A 119 4.57 -1.67 -16.93
C GLY A 119 4.03 -3.07 -17.22
N PHE A 120 3.59 -3.81 -16.20
CA PHE A 120 2.94 -5.12 -16.35
C PHE A 120 1.41 -4.97 -16.38
N LYS A 121 0.76 -5.61 -17.36
CA LYS A 121 -0.68 -5.66 -17.57
C LYS A 121 -1.19 -7.10 -17.57
N LEU A 122 -2.51 -7.26 -17.45
CA LEU A 122 -3.16 -8.56 -17.64
C LEU A 122 -2.85 -9.12 -19.04
N GLY A 123 -2.57 -10.42 -19.11
CA GLY A 123 -2.21 -11.09 -20.35
C GLY A 123 -0.73 -10.99 -20.74
N ASP A 124 0.09 -10.19 -20.06
CA ASP A 124 1.52 -10.17 -20.32
C ASP A 124 2.14 -11.54 -20.05
N ILE A 125 2.95 -12.00 -21.01
CA ILE A 125 3.76 -13.21 -20.88
C ILE A 125 5.00 -12.85 -20.08
N VAL A 126 5.26 -13.61 -19.02
CA VAL A 126 6.38 -13.40 -18.11
C VAL A 126 7.17 -14.67 -17.87
N GLN A 127 8.44 -14.49 -17.57
CA GLN A 127 9.37 -15.55 -17.19
C GLN A 127 10.00 -15.24 -15.84
N TRP A 128 10.22 -16.27 -15.04
CA TRP A 128 10.92 -16.15 -13.76
C TRP A 128 11.85 -17.34 -13.54
N LYS A 129 12.81 -17.17 -12.65
CA LYS A 129 13.71 -18.23 -12.22
C LYS A 129 13.17 -18.88 -10.96
N ASP A 130 12.99 -20.19 -11.01
CA ASP A 130 12.66 -21.05 -9.88
C ASP A 130 13.83 -22.01 -9.60
N VAL A 131 13.73 -22.83 -8.56
CA VAL A 131 14.78 -23.77 -8.15
C VAL A 131 15.13 -24.78 -9.26
N THR A 132 14.14 -25.14 -10.08
CA THR A 132 14.26 -26.12 -11.17
C THR A 132 14.69 -25.53 -12.51
N GLY A 133 14.79 -24.19 -12.62
CA GLY A 133 15.13 -23.50 -13.86
C GLY A 133 14.21 -22.32 -14.15
N TYR A 134 14.17 -21.91 -15.41
CA TYR A 134 13.28 -20.84 -15.85
C TYR A 134 11.89 -21.39 -16.15
N LYS A 135 10.88 -20.69 -15.66
CA LYS A 135 9.47 -20.97 -15.89
C LYS A 135 8.83 -19.81 -16.63
N LYS A 136 7.76 -20.10 -17.36
CA LYS A 136 7.01 -19.14 -18.17
C LYS A 136 5.53 -19.22 -17.81
N GLY A 137 4.84 -18.10 -17.93
CA GLY A 137 3.43 -18.00 -17.61
C GLY A 137 2.83 -16.66 -18.02
N VAL A 138 1.57 -16.47 -17.65
CA VAL A 138 0.78 -15.28 -18.01
C VAL A 138 0.30 -14.59 -16.75
N ILE A 139 0.35 -13.25 -16.73
CA ILE A 139 -0.27 -12.46 -15.66
C ILE A 139 -1.78 -12.54 -15.77
N THR A 140 -2.42 -13.09 -14.74
CA THR A 140 -3.88 -13.27 -14.66
C THR A 140 -4.56 -12.31 -13.69
N GLY A 141 -3.79 -11.59 -12.87
CA GLY A 141 -4.32 -10.65 -11.88
C GLY A 141 -3.28 -9.63 -11.44
N LEU A 142 -3.71 -8.37 -11.27
CA LEU A 142 -2.89 -7.29 -10.72
C LEU A 142 -3.34 -7.02 -9.28
N THR A 143 -2.57 -7.52 -8.30
CA THR A 143 -2.97 -7.50 -6.89
C THR A 143 -2.66 -6.15 -6.23
N ASP A 144 -1.40 -5.73 -6.26
CA ASP A 144 -0.91 -4.48 -5.68
C ASP A 144 0.36 -4.00 -6.40
N SER A 145 1.03 -2.96 -5.90
CA SER A 145 2.24 -2.37 -6.51
C SER A 145 3.52 -3.23 -6.40
N GLU A 146 3.48 -4.30 -5.60
CA GLU A 146 4.57 -5.23 -5.36
C GLU A 146 4.34 -6.59 -6.01
N LYS A 147 3.09 -7.05 -6.12
CA LYS A 147 2.71 -8.41 -6.53
C LYS A 147 1.62 -8.46 -7.59
N CYS A 148 1.68 -9.52 -8.38
CA CYS A 148 0.67 -9.97 -9.34
C CYS A 148 0.34 -11.46 -9.14
N MET A 149 -0.69 -11.93 -9.83
CA MET A 149 -1.00 -13.35 -9.98
C MET A 149 -0.48 -13.83 -11.33
N VAL A 150 0.27 -14.93 -11.34
CA VAL A 150 0.82 -15.53 -12.56
C VAL A 150 0.34 -16.97 -12.66
N LYS A 151 -0.14 -17.35 -13.84
CA LYS A 151 -0.46 -18.74 -14.18
C LYS A 151 0.68 -19.32 -14.99
N GLU A 152 1.38 -20.31 -14.41
CA GLU A 152 2.43 -21.07 -15.10
C GLU A 152 1.82 -21.88 -16.26
N GLU A 153 2.58 -22.02 -17.35
CA GLU A 153 2.16 -22.84 -18.49
C GLU A 153 1.89 -24.29 -18.03
N GLY A 154 0.68 -24.79 -18.28
CA GLY A 154 0.25 -26.13 -17.85
C GLY A 154 -0.26 -26.23 -16.41
N ALA A 155 -0.16 -25.17 -15.60
CA ALA A 155 -0.75 -25.15 -14.26
C ALA A 155 -2.26 -24.83 -14.29
N GLU A 156 -3.02 -25.38 -13.35
CA GLU A 156 -4.45 -25.11 -13.23
C GLU A 156 -4.72 -23.76 -12.54
N PHE A 157 -3.93 -23.45 -11.51
CA PHE A 157 -4.13 -22.28 -10.64
C PHE A 157 -3.08 -21.19 -10.85
N SER A 158 -3.45 -19.95 -10.49
CA SER A 158 -2.53 -18.81 -10.47
C SER A 158 -1.85 -18.68 -9.11
N VAL A 159 -0.57 -18.31 -9.10
CA VAL A 159 0.24 -18.11 -7.89
C VAL A 159 0.67 -16.65 -7.73
N PRO A 160 0.77 -16.12 -6.50
CA PRO A 160 1.21 -14.75 -6.28
C PRO A 160 2.73 -14.60 -6.48
N MET A 161 3.14 -13.65 -7.31
CA MET A 161 4.54 -13.37 -7.67
C MET A 161 4.87 -11.89 -7.50
N LYS A 162 6.10 -11.58 -7.06
CA LYS A 162 6.57 -10.18 -6.98
C LYS A 162 7.03 -9.69 -8.35
N TYR A 163 6.71 -8.46 -8.73
CA TYR A 163 7.16 -7.89 -10.02
C TYR A 163 8.67 -7.88 -10.19
N ILE A 164 9.43 -7.73 -9.10
CA ILE A 164 10.91 -7.73 -9.14
C ILE A 164 11.50 -9.11 -9.51
N ASN A 165 10.71 -10.19 -9.38
CA ASN A 165 11.16 -11.55 -9.64
C ASN A 165 10.73 -12.07 -11.02
N ILE A 166 10.01 -11.27 -11.80
CA ILE A 166 9.47 -11.68 -13.11
C ILE A 166 9.96 -10.70 -14.17
N ILE A 167 10.18 -11.22 -15.38
CA ILE A 167 10.65 -10.47 -16.53
C ILE A 167 9.61 -10.63 -17.64
N LYS A 168 9.25 -9.53 -18.30
CA LYS A 168 8.37 -9.60 -19.47
C LYS A 168 9.12 -10.28 -20.62
N VAL A 169 8.51 -11.33 -21.16
CA VAL A 169 8.99 -11.96 -22.39
C VAL A 169 8.36 -11.16 -23.52
N ASN A 170 9.10 -10.18 -24.05
CA ASN A 170 8.63 -9.28 -25.10
C ASN A 170 8.07 -10.07 -26.31
N GLU A 171 7.02 -9.52 -26.91
CA GLU A 171 6.79 -9.62 -28.36
C GLU A 171 7.81 -8.74 -29.10
#